data_AF-A0A8T6VT77-F1
#
_entry.id   AF-A0A8T6VT77-F1
#
_cell.length_a   1.000
_cell.length_b   1.000
_cell.length_c   1.000
_cell.angle_alpha   90.00
_cell.angle_beta   90.00
_cell.angle_gamma   90.00
#
_symmetry.space_group_name_H-M   'P 1'
#
loop_
_entity.id
_entity.type
_entity.pdbx_description
1 polymer ?
#
loop_
_entity_poly.entity_id
_entity_poly.type
_entity_poly.pdbx_seq_one_letter_code
_entity_poly.pdbx_strand_id
1 'polypeptide(L)'
;GSIIDGVRLTKATRFVYKHNDVADLERVLNEAEKENPPKILVITDGVFSMDGDIAPLDEIVKVSQPHGAMIYVDDAHGEAVLGKGGRGIVSHFNLSHHDVHFEMGTFSKAFGTMGGHVAGSQD
;
A
#
# COMPACT_ATOMS: atom_id res chain seq x y z
N GLY A 1 8.82 11.05 5.65
CA GLY A 1 8.63 9.74 5.02
C GLY A 1 8.31 8.72 6.09
N SER A 2 7.06 8.68 6.52
CA SER A 2 6.56 7.80 7.59
C SER A 2 6.77 6.32 7.25
N ILE A 3 6.51 5.91 6.01
CA ILE A 3 6.69 4.54 5.54
C ILE A 3 8.16 4.10 5.67
N ILE A 4 9.09 4.89 5.15
CA ILE A 4 10.52 4.56 5.17
C ILE A 4 11.05 4.48 6.61
N ASP A 5 10.62 5.37 7.49
CA ASP A 5 11.00 5.32 8.90
C ASP A 5 10.41 4.08 9.58
N GLY A 6 9.14 3.73 9.30
CA GLY A 6 8.51 2.50 9.76
C GLY A 6 9.29 1.26 9.33
N VAL A 7 9.59 1.13 8.03
CA VAL A 7 10.40 0.06 7.45
C VAL A 7 11.78 0.00 8.14
N ARG A 8 12.40 1.15 8.41
CA ARG A 8 13.70 1.26 9.09
C ARG A 8 13.70 0.81 10.54
N LEU A 9 12.59 0.96 11.24
CA LEU A 9 12.42 0.54 12.63
C LEU A 9 12.08 -0.96 12.74
N THR A 10 11.55 -1.58 11.68
CA THR A 10 11.34 -3.03 11.67
C THR A 10 12.68 -3.79 11.68
N LYS A 11 12.67 -5.02 12.19
CA LYS A 11 13.79 -5.98 12.04
C LYS A 11 13.63 -6.90 10.82
N ALA A 12 12.61 -6.66 9.99
CA ALA A 12 12.33 -7.47 8.82
C ALA A 12 13.37 -7.22 7.72
N THR A 13 13.58 -8.22 6.86
CA THR A 13 14.32 -8.05 5.60
C THR A 13 13.57 -7.08 4.71
N ARG A 14 14.31 -6.23 3.99
CA ARG A 14 13.76 -5.09 3.25
C ARG A 14 14.14 -5.20 1.80
N PHE A 15 13.17 -4.99 0.94
CA PHE A 15 13.36 -4.88 -0.48
C PHE A 15 12.68 -3.61 -0.96
N VAL A 16 13.23 -3.01 -2.01
CA VAL A 16 12.71 -1.79 -2.64
C VAL A 16 12.54 -2.08 -4.12
N TYR A 17 11.36 -1.81 -4.65
CA TYR A 17 11.07 -1.84 -6.07
C TYR A 17 11.00 -0.41 -6.61
N LYS A 18 11.20 -0.25 -7.92
CA LYS A 18 11.15 1.06 -8.57
C LYS A 18 9.74 1.65 -8.52
N HIS A 19 9.69 2.98 -8.43
CA HIS A 19 8.45 3.76 -8.42
C HIS A 19 7.51 3.36 -9.56
N ASN A 20 6.29 2.95 -9.22
CA ASN A 20 5.23 2.52 -10.16
C ASN A 20 5.64 1.42 -11.16
N ASP A 21 6.69 0.64 -10.88
CA ASP A 21 7.17 -0.44 -11.74
C ASP A 21 6.71 -1.81 -11.19
N VAL A 22 5.57 -2.28 -11.71
CA VAL A 22 4.97 -3.57 -11.32
C VAL A 22 5.86 -4.76 -11.71
N ALA A 23 6.60 -4.65 -12.82
CA ALA A 23 7.51 -5.71 -13.24
C ALA A 23 8.72 -5.82 -12.30
N ASP A 24 9.24 -4.68 -11.83
CA ASP A 24 10.29 -4.66 -10.81
C ASP A 24 9.76 -5.13 -9.45
N LEU A 25 8.51 -4.83 -9.09
CA LEU A 25 7.86 -5.39 -7.92
C LEU A 25 7.80 -6.93 -7.99
N GLU A 26 7.36 -7.50 -9.11
CA GLU A 26 7.33 -8.96 -9.30
C GLU A 26 8.74 -9.56 -9.18
N ARG A 27 9.76 -8.94 -9.78
CA ARG A 27 11.16 -9.35 -9.62
C ARG A 27 11.58 -9.35 -8.14
N VAL A 28 11.25 -8.29 -7.42
CA VAL A 28 11.57 -8.12 -5.99
C VAL A 28 10.83 -9.14 -5.12
N LEU A 29 9.57 -9.46 -5.41
CA LEU A 29 8.81 -10.48 -4.69
C LEU A 29 9.44 -11.87 -4.85
N ASN A 30 9.85 -12.22 -6.06
CA ASN A 30 10.60 -13.46 -6.33
C ASN A 30 11.94 -13.51 -5.58
N GLU A 31 12.58 -12.37 -5.32
CA GLU A 31 13.79 -12.30 -4.49
C GLU A 31 13.46 -12.44 -3.00
N ALA A 32 12.42 -11.77 -2.54
CA ALA A 32 11.96 -11.84 -1.15
C ALA A 32 11.55 -13.26 -0.73
N GLU A 33 10.90 -14.01 -1.61
CA GLU A 33 10.53 -15.41 -1.34
C GLU A 33 11.72 -16.34 -1.12
N LYS A 34 12.87 -16.07 -1.75
CA LYS A 34 14.08 -16.88 -1.56
C LYS A 34 14.62 -16.82 -0.14
N GLU A 35 14.30 -15.77 0.60
CA GLU A 35 14.61 -15.63 2.02
C GLU A 35 13.69 -16.50 2.91
N ASN A 36 12.71 -17.19 2.30
CA ASN A 36 11.71 -18.02 2.97
C ASN A 36 11.04 -17.32 4.17
N PRO A 37 10.50 -16.09 3.99
CA PRO A 37 9.91 -15.34 5.08
C PRO A 37 8.56 -15.96 5.50
N PRO A 38 8.16 -15.85 6.77
CA PRO A 38 6.85 -16.30 7.21
C PRO A 38 5.70 -15.47 6.61
N LYS A 39 5.96 -14.20 6.27
CA LYS A 39 5.03 -13.24 5.65
C LYS A 39 5.79 -12.23 4.82
N ILE A 40 5.18 -11.79 3.72
CA ILE A 40 5.64 -10.66 2.90
C ILE A 40 4.58 -9.57 2.99
N LEU A 41 5.01 -8.32 3.19
CA LEU A 41 4.15 -7.14 3.20
C LEU A 41 4.62 -6.16 2.13
N VAL A 42 3.80 -5.92 1.13
CA VAL A 42 4.01 -4.89 0.12
C VAL A 42 3.38 -3.59 0.62
N ILE A 43 4.16 -2.52 0.62
CA ILE A 43 3.76 -1.20 1.12
C ILE A 43 3.87 -0.20 -0.04
N THR A 44 2.82 0.60 -0.26
CA THR A 44 2.83 1.68 -1.25
C THR A 44 2.02 2.88 -0.75
N ASP A 45 2.37 4.09 -1.19
CA ASP A 45 1.42 5.21 -1.19
C ASP A 45 0.34 4.93 -2.25
N GLY A 46 -0.89 5.37 -2.00
CA GLY A 46 -1.96 5.33 -2.99
C GLY A 46 -1.80 6.45 -4.01
N VAL A 47 -1.69 7.69 -3.53
CA VAL A 47 -1.39 8.87 -4.35
C VAL A 47 -0.09 9.47 -3.87
N PHE A 48 0.90 9.56 -4.76
CA PHE A 48 2.22 10.08 -4.42
C PHE A 48 2.19 11.60 -4.36
N SER A 49 2.43 12.13 -3.16
CA SER A 49 2.21 13.56 -2.84
C SER A 49 3.00 14.58 -3.67
N MET A 50 4.13 14.19 -4.26
CA MET A 50 5.02 15.11 -4.98
C MET A 50 4.60 15.26 -6.44
N ASP A 51 4.39 14.14 -7.13
CA ASP A 51 4.09 14.11 -8.56
C ASP A 51 2.58 13.98 -8.84
N GLY A 52 1.79 13.55 -7.84
CA GLY A 52 0.35 13.38 -7.93
C GLY A 52 -0.10 12.16 -8.73
N ASP A 53 0.83 11.29 -9.12
CA ASP A 53 0.51 10.03 -9.77
C ASP A 53 -0.07 9.01 -8.77
N ILE A 54 -0.78 8.03 -9.32
CA ILE A 54 -1.54 7.03 -8.57
C ILE A 54 -0.82 5.69 -8.71
N ALA A 55 -0.65 4.96 -7.61
CA ALA A 55 -0.11 3.61 -7.65
C ALA A 55 -1.04 2.68 -8.45
N PRO A 56 -0.51 1.79 -9.32
CA PRO A 56 -1.30 0.80 -10.06
C PRO A 56 -1.73 -0.33 -9.11
N LEU A 57 -2.62 -0.02 -8.16
CA LEU A 57 -2.93 -0.86 -6.99
C LEU A 57 -3.57 -2.20 -7.39
N ASP A 58 -4.38 -2.22 -8.44
CA ASP A 58 -4.96 -3.44 -9.01
C ASP A 58 -3.89 -4.39 -9.54
N GLU A 59 -2.89 -3.85 -10.25
CA GLU A 59 -1.75 -4.62 -10.73
C GLU A 59 -0.85 -5.09 -9.59
N ILE A 60 -0.59 -4.23 -8.60
CA ILE A 60 0.19 -4.56 -7.39
C ILE A 60 -0.46 -5.75 -6.66
N VAL A 61 -1.78 -5.69 -6.42
CA VAL A 61 -2.54 -6.80 -5.81
C VAL A 61 -2.36 -8.08 -6.65
N LYS A 62 -2.56 -7.97 -7.96
CA LYS A 62 -2.51 -9.12 -8.87
C LYS A 62 -1.15 -9.82 -8.87
N VAL A 63 -0.05 -9.07 -8.93
CA VAL A 63 1.30 -9.68 -8.91
C VAL A 63 1.71 -10.16 -7.52
N SER A 64 1.11 -9.62 -6.46
CA SER A 64 1.42 -9.99 -5.08
C SER A 64 0.69 -11.25 -4.60
N GLN A 65 -0.48 -11.55 -5.19
CA GLN A 65 -1.31 -12.70 -4.82
C GLN A 65 -0.58 -14.06 -4.92
N PRO A 66 0.14 -14.39 -6.01
CA PRO A 66 0.87 -15.66 -6.11
C PRO A 66 1.91 -15.88 -5.01
N HIS A 67 2.44 -14.79 -4.46
CA HIS A 67 3.44 -14.81 -3.39
C HIS A 67 2.82 -14.87 -1.97
N GLY A 68 1.48 -14.91 -1.87
CA GLY A 68 0.77 -14.82 -0.59
C GLY A 68 1.11 -13.53 0.18
N ALA A 69 1.53 -12.47 -0.53
CA ALA A 69 1.94 -11.23 0.07
C ALA A 69 0.72 -10.41 0.50
N MET A 70 0.83 -9.79 1.67
CA MET A 70 -0.15 -8.85 2.18
C MET A 70 0.09 -7.47 1.57
N ILE A 71 -0.98 -6.68 1.43
CA ILE A 71 -0.91 -5.32 0.88
C ILE A 71 -1.24 -4.30 1.95
N TYR A 72 -0.37 -3.30 2.10
CA TYR A 72 -0.58 -2.07 2.86
C TYR A 72 -0.58 -0.89 1.90
N VAL A 73 -1.60 -0.05 1.95
CA VAL A 73 -1.67 1.20 1.18
C VAL A 73 -1.79 2.41 2.12
N ASP A 74 -0.96 3.43 1.92
CA ASP A 74 -1.11 4.75 2.52
C ASP A 74 -1.96 5.62 1.59
N ASP A 75 -3.25 5.73 1.91
CA ASP A 75 -4.21 6.49 1.13
C ASP A 75 -4.42 7.92 1.65
N ALA A 76 -3.48 8.47 2.42
CA ALA A 76 -3.61 9.79 3.01
C ALA A 76 -3.87 10.92 1.98
N HIS A 77 -3.46 10.74 0.72
CA HIS A 77 -3.72 11.68 -0.37
C HIS A 77 -4.86 11.27 -1.32
N GLY A 78 -5.36 10.03 -1.22
CA GLY A 78 -6.51 9.56 -2.01
C GLY A 78 -7.83 9.63 -1.25
N GLU A 79 -7.84 9.57 0.08
CA GLU A 79 -9.04 9.72 0.89
C GLU A 79 -9.74 11.06 0.62
N ALA A 80 -11.07 11.00 0.50
CA ALA A 80 -11.96 12.10 0.09
C ALA A 80 -11.68 12.72 -1.29
N VAL A 81 -10.75 12.14 -2.09
CA VAL A 81 -10.40 12.60 -3.44
C VAL A 81 -10.74 11.54 -4.49
N LEU A 82 -10.30 10.31 -4.27
CA LEU A 82 -10.46 9.17 -5.18
C LEU A 82 -11.65 8.28 -4.80
N GLY A 83 -12.05 7.45 -5.77
CA GLY A 83 -13.08 6.42 -5.56
C GLY A 83 -14.50 6.97 -5.42
N LYS A 84 -15.46 6.05 -5.30
CA LYS A 84 -16.88 6.40 -5.27
C LYS A 84 -17.22 7.10 -3.96
N GLY A 85 -17.51 8.40 -4.04
CA GLY A 85 -17.84 9.23 -2.88
C GLY A 85 -16.62 9.55 -2.00
N GLY A 86 -15.42 9.60 -2.58
CA GLY A 86 -14.20 9.95 -1.85
C GLY A 86 -13.69 8.83 -0.93
N ARG A 87 -14.02 7.58 -1.25
CA ARG A 87 -13.64 6.40 -0.47
C ARG A 87 -12.19 5.95 -0.64
N GLY A 88 -11.41 6.67 -1.44
CA GLY A 88 -9.99 6.37 -1.58
C GLY A 88 -9.62 5.46 -2.73
N ILE A 89 -8.34 5.13 -2.80
CA ILE A 89 -7.74 4.36 -3.90
C ILE A 89 -8.27 2.92 -3.99
N VAL A 90 -8.58 2.28 -2.87
CA VAL A 90 -9.15 0.92 -2.85
C VAL A 90 -10.49 0.92 -3.59
N SER A 91 -11.34 1.92 -3.31
CA SER A 91 -12.60 2.11 -4.03
C SER A 91 -12.39 2.54 -5.49
N HIS A 92 -11.32 3.26 -5.82
CA HIS A 92 -11.02 3.69 -7.20
C HIS A 92 -10.85 2.49 -8.14
N PHE A 93 -10.16 1.45 -7.66
CA PHE A 93 -9.92 0.22 -8.43
C PHE A 93 -10.97 -0.87 -8.22
N ASN A 94 -12.05 -0.60 -7.48
CA ASN A 94 -13.07 -1.60 -7.07
C ASN A 94 -12.46 -2.83 -6.36
N LEU A 95 -11.40 -2.60 -5.59
CA LEU A 95 -10.78 -3.62 -4.76
C LEU A 95 -11.54 -3.76 -3.43
N SER A 96 -11.35 -4.89 -2.77
CA SER A 96 -11.96 -5.20 -1.48
C SER A 96 -10.92 -5.29 -0.36
N HIS A 97 -11.39 -5.39 0.88
CA HIS A 97 -10.53 -5.67 2.04
C HIS A 97 -9.86 -7.05 2.00
N HIS A 98 -10.27 -7.94 1.09
CA HIS A 98 -9.56 -9.20 0.83
C HIS A 98 -8.32 -9.01 -0.06
N ASP A 99 -8.31 -7.94 -0.86
CA ASP A 99 -7.21 -7.59 -1.76
C ASP A 99 -6.20 -6.69 -1.05
N VAL A 100 -6.70 -5.72 -0.27
CA VAL A 100 -5.92 -4.75 0.49
C VAL A 100 -6.11 -4.98 1.98
N HIS A 101 -5.05 -5.44 2.64
CA HIS A 101 -5.11 -5.94 4.02
C HIS A 101 -5.06 -4.82 5.05
N PHE A 102 -4.31 -3.76 4.74
CA PHE A 102 -4.18 -2.58 5.56
C PHE A 102 -4.34 -1.32 4.71
N GLU A 103 -5.23 -0.45 5.14
CA GLU A 103 -5.42 0.87 4.55
C GLU A 103 -5.12 1.91 5.62
N MET A 104 -4.14 2.76 5.35
CA MET A 104 -3.79 3.86 6.23
C MET A 104 -4.32 5.17 5.68
N GLY A 105 -4.98 5.94 6.53
CA GLY A 105 -5.53 7.24 6.19
C GLY A 105 -5.13 8.31 7.17
N THR A 106 -5.44 9.56 6.82
CA THR A 106 -5.14 10.72 7.69
C THR A 106 -6.30 11.68 7.79
N PHE A 107 -6.55 12.15 9.02
CA PHE A 107 -7.54 13.17 9.27
C PHE A 107 -7.01 14.59 9.05
N SER A 108 -5.71 14.77 8.83
CA SER A 108 -5.07 16.09 8.76
C SER A 108 -5.00 16.73 7.37
N LYS A 109 -5.52 16.04 6.34
CA LYS A 109 -5.57 16.56 4.97
C LYS A 109 -7.01 16.90 4.58
N ALA A 110 -7.64 16.10 3.73
CA ALA A 110 -8.96 16.40 3.19
C ALA A 110 -10.05 16.53 4.28
N PHE A 111 -9.88 15.84 5.42
CA PHE A 111 -10.80 15.94 6.56
C PHE A 111 -10.57 17.16 7.48
N GLY A 112 -9.48 17.91 7.32
CA GLY A 112 -9.27 19.19 8.01
C GLY A 112 -9.11 19.14 9.53
N THR A 113 -8.76 18.00 10.12
CA THR A 113 -8.55 17.83 11.57
C THR A 113 -7.15 17.27 11.88
N MET A 114 -6.98 16.40 12.86
CA MET A 114 -5.67 15.86 13.25
C MET A 114 -5.80 14.38 13.63
N GLY A 115 -4.82 13.58 13.21
CA GLY A 115 -4.75 12.15 13.50
C GLY A 115 -4.49 11.31 12.25
N GLY A 116 -4.20 10.03 12.48
CA GLY A 116 -4.09 9.00 11.46
C GLY A 116 -4.80 7.74 11.95
N HIS A 117 -5.19 6.90 11.01
CA HIS A 117 -5.83 5.63 11.32
C HIS A 117 -5.28 4.55 10.38
N VAL A 118 -5.40 3.29 10.82
CA VAL A 118 -5.15 2.12 9.98
C VAL A 118 -6.38 1.23 10.11
N ALA A 119 -6.99 0.90 8.97
CA ALA A 119 -8.09 -0.04 8.86
C ALA A 119 -7.58 -1.38 8.30
N GLY A 120 -8.14 -2.47 8.79
CA GLY A 120 -7.82 -3.83 8.35
C GLY A 120 -8.84 -4.81 8.91
N SER A 121 -8.70 -6.10 8.56
CA SER A 121 -9.54 -7.16 9.10
C SER A 121 -9.47 -7.22 10.64
N GLN A 122 -10.59 -7.57 11.28
CA GLN A 122 -10.64 -7.88 12.71
C GLN A 122 -10.03 -9.25 13.02
N ASP A 123 -10.17 -10.19 12.09
CA ASP A 123 -9.59 -11.53 12.11
C ASP A 123 -8.16 -11.51 11.55
#